data_AF-A0A7V0JT16-F1
#
_entry.id   AF-A0A7V0JT16-F1
#
_cell.length_a   1.000
_cell.length_b   1.000
_cell.length_c   1.000
_cell.angle_alpha   90.00
_cell.angle_beta   90.00
_cell.angle_gamma   90.00
#
_symmetry.space_group_name_H-M   'P 1'
#
loop_
_entity.id
_entity.type
_entity.pdbx_description
1 polymer ?
#
loop_
_entity_poly.entity_id
_entity_poly.type
_entity_poly.pdbx_seq_one_letter_code
_entity_poly.pdbx_strand_id
1 'polypeptide(L)'
;MKQIDKLIINSPYDEPKYYWHYDREHRSFEKRDGRRPAGYVVATPDSRGFDDPGVFVPIELVNKIRPRVKAWREKGCPGISGITRRLLHHWQDPEEREIRRFFFCQLEAIETLIWLTEAPEAEKTGIEIPGDGGEFARWCCKMATGTGKTVIMAMLIAWQVLNKITNRQDTRFAKDVLVVAPGLTVKNRLSVLYPTAPENYYEEFNIVPQSLMERLRQGRIKVINWHKLSWESEEQVQKKKSVDKRGVLSDEAYTRQVLGDMSNSRNLIVINDEAHHAWRINVEARGKYLRQRDMKDSAEEAT
;
A
#
# COMPACT_ATOMS: atom_id res chain seq x y z
N MET A 1 19.86 0.35 34.79
CA MET A 1 19.34 0.13 33.42
C MET A 1 20.34 -0.72 32.67
N LYS A 2 19.93 -1.84 32.04
CA LYS A 2 20.80 -2.54 31.07
C LYS A 2 21.12 -1.56 29.93
N GLN A 3 22.40 -1.31 29.69
CA GLN A 3 22.85 -0.41 28.63
C GLN A 3 22.57 -1.06 27.27
N ILE A 4 21.95 -0.32 26.35
CA ILE A 4 21.69 -0.81 25.00
C ILE A 4 22.90 -0.47 24.14
N ASP A 5 23.74 -1.45 23.85
CA ASP A 5 24.97 -1.25 23.08
C ASP A 5 24.71 -1.05 21.59
N LYS A 6 23.60 -1.62 21.06
CA LYS A 6 23.25 -1.54 19.64
C LYS A 6 21.74 -1.48 19.44
N LEU A 7 21.24 -0.34 18.94
CA LEU A 7 19.82 -0.17 18.64
C LEU A 7 19.37 -1.03 17.45
N ILE A 8 20.22 -1.14 16.42
CA ILE A 8 19.93 -1.91 15.20
C ILE A 8 20.36 -3.37 15.39
N ILE A 9 19.37 -4.25 15.60
CA ILE A 9 19.60 -5.66 15.96
C ILE A 9 19.23 -6.66 14.86
N ASN A 10 18.81 -6.20 13.67
CA ASN A 10 18.49 -7.04 12.52
C ASN A 10 19.10 -6.49 11.23
N SER A 11 19.34 -7.39 10.26
CA SER A 11 19.61 -7.05 8.87
C SER A 11 18.34 -6.52 8.20
N PRO A 12 18.42 -5.52 7.30
CA PRO A 12 17.26 -5.08 6.52
C PRO A 12 16.88 -6.06 5.40
N TYR A 13 17.77 -7.01 5.07
CA TYR A 13 17.61 -7.94 3.95
C TYR A 13 17.06 -9.31 4.36
N ASP A 14 17.04 -9.61 5.66
CA ASP A 14 16.62 -10.91 6.20
C ASP A 14 15.39 -10.75 7.09
N GLU A 15 14.65 -11.84 7.29
CA GLU A 15 13.53 -11.85 8.24
C GLU A 15 14.02 -11.44 9.65
N PRO A 16 13.36 -10.47 10.33
CA PRO A 16 13.78 -10.05 11.66
C PRO A 16 13.77 -11.21 12.67
N LYS A 17 14.91 -11.43 13.31
CA LYS A 17 15.13 -12.51 14.28
C LYS A 17 15.03 -12.06 15.74
N TYR A 18 15.09 -10.75 15.97
CA TYR A 18 15.05 -10.17 17.31
C TYR A 18 14.22 -8.89 17.33
N TYR A 19 13.72 -8.50 18.50
CA TYR A 19 13.12 -7.19 18.72
C TYR A 19 13.38 -6.67 20.13
N TRP A 20 13.35 -5.35 20.28
CA TRP A 20 13.33 -4.71 21.59
C TRP A 20 11.90 -4.72 22.14
N HIS A 21 11.71 -5.41 23.27
CA HIS A 21 10.49 -5.39 24.06
C HIS A 21 10.64 -4.38 25.19
N TYR A 22 9.64 -3.52 25.38
CA TYR A 22 9.61 -2.61 26.50
C TYR A 22 8.94 -3.30 27.70
N ASP A 23 9.72 -3.57 28.74
CA ASP A 23 9.24 -4.01 30.04
C ASP A 23 8.78 -2.79 30.85
N ARG A 24 7.48 -2.76 31.17
CA ARG A 24 6.86 -1.67 31.93
C ARG A 24 7.18 -1.69 33.41
N GLU A 25 7.29 -2.88 34.01
CA GLU A 25 7.54 -3.03 35.45
C GLU A 25 8.93 -2.49 35.79
N HIS A 26 9.92 -2.84 34.95
CA HIS A 26 11.31 -2.47 35.14
C HIS A 26 11.72 -1.23 34.33
N ARG A 27 10.78 -0.63 33.57
CA ARG A 27 10.99 0.53 32.66
C ARG A 27 12.24 0.36 31.79
N SER A 28 12.42 -0.84 31.24
CA SER A 28 13.64 -1.24 30.55
C SER A 28 13.35 -1.89 29.21
N PHE A 29 14.35 -1.95 28.33
CA PHE A 29 14.23 -2.67 27.08
C PHE A 29 14.96 -4.00 27.16
N GLU A 30 14.26 -5.05 26.76
CA GLU A 30 14.80 -6.39 26.67
C GLU A 30 14.84 -6.84 25.22
N LYS A 31 15.99 -7.36 24.78
CA LYS A 31 16.08 -8.01 23.48
C LYS A 31 15.40 -9.37 23.58
N ARG A 32 14.36 -9.60 22.79
CA ARG A 32 13.66 -10.88 22.68
C ARG A 32 13.88 -11.54 21.33
N ASP A 33 13.85 -12.85 21.32
CA ASP A 33 13.90 -13.67 20.10
C ASP A 33 12.59 -13.58 19.31
N GLY A 34 12.72 -13.77 18.00
CA GLY A 34 11.63 -13.73 17.04
C GLY A 34 11.37 -12.34 16.47
N ARG A 35 10.31 -12.27 15.67
CA ARG A 35 9.86 -11.03 15.02
C ARG A 35 8.86 -10.31 15.92
N ARG A 36 9.01 -8.98 16.04
CA ARG A 36 8.04 -8.14 16.75
C ARG A 36 6.61 -8.37 16.21
N PRO A 37 5.63 -8.69 17.08
CA PRO A 37 4.22 -8.73 16.68
C PRO A 37 3.80 -7.43 16.00
N ALA A 38 3.00 -7.53 14.94
CA ALA A 38 2.37 -6.37 14.33
C ALA A 38 1.38 -5.75 15.33
N GLY A 39 1.44 -4.43 15.48
CA GLY A 39 0.60 -3.68 16.40
C GLY A 39 0.96 -2.20 16.40
N TYR A 40 0.23 -1.43 17.17
CA TYR A 40 0.48 -0.01 17.43
C TYR A 40 0.44 0.24 18.93
N VAL A 41 0.91 1.42 19.35
CA VAL A 41 0.87 1.83 20.75
C VAL A 41 -0.13 2.99 20.85
N VAL A 42 -1.10 2.87 21.74
CA VAL A 42 -2.05 3.94 22.11
C VAL A 42 -1.67 4.49 23.47
N ALA A 43 -2.04 5.73 23.77
CA ALA A 43 -1.89 6.25 25.13
C ALA A 43 -2.71 5.41 26.13
N THR A 44 -2.20 5.23 27.33
CA THR A 44 -2.93 4.58 28.41
C THR A 44 -4.11 5.48 28.79
N PRO A 45 -5.36 4.96 28.83
CA PRO A 45 -6.50 5.72 29.31
C PRO A 45 -6.20 6.34 30.69
N ASP A 46 -6.53 7.62 30.85
CA ASP A 46 -6.34 8.42 32.08
C ASP A 46 -4.89 8.76 32.47
N SER A 47 -3.88 8.37 31.69
CA SER A 47 -2.50 8.79 31.95
C SER A 47 -2.29 10.26 31.60
N ARG A 48 -1.92 11.08 32.61
CA ARG A 48 -1.47 12.48 32.44
C ARG A 48 0.05 12.63 32.55
N GLY A 49 0.77 11.51 32.69
CA GLY A 49 2.23 11.49 32.78
C GLY A 49 2.87 11.72 31.41
N PHE A 50 3.93 12.54 31.37
CA PHE A 50 4.75 12.73 30.15
C PHE A 50 5.51 11.45 29.74
N ASP A 51 5.58 10.49 30.64
CA ASP A 51 6.36 9.26 30.57
C ASP A 51 5.50 7.99 30.36
N ASP A 52 4.26 8.15 29.85
CA ASP A 52 3.38 7.03 29.51
C ASP A 52 3.98 6.16 28.39
N PRO A 53 4.27 4.87 28.66
CA PRO A 53 4.78 3.98 27.62
C PRO A 53 3.70 3.57 26.60
N GLY A 54 2.42 3.80 26.90
CA GLY A 54 1.27 3.48 26.06
C GLY A 54 0.98 1.98 25.94
N VAL A 55 -0.27 1.62 25.65
CA VAL A 55 -0.80 0.27 25.48
C VAL A 55 -0.54 -0.26 24.08
N PHE A 56 0.15 -1.40 24.00
CA PHE A 56 0.35 -2.09 22.74
C PHE A 56 -0.93 -2.83 22.34
N VAL A 57 -1.48 -2.46 21.19
CA VAL A 57 -2.64 -3.10 20.57
C VAL A 57 -2.16 -3.93 19.38
N PRO A 58 -2.30 -5.27 19.42
CA PRO A 58 -1.88 -6.12 18.32
C PRO A 58 -2.81 -5.99 17.11
N ILE A 59 -2.24 -6.13 15.91
CA ILE A 59 -3.02 -6.29 14.68
C ILE A 59 -3.11 -7.78 14.37
N GLU A 60 -4.11 -8.44 14.97
CA GLU A 60 -4.30 -9.89 14.93
C GLU A 60 -4.30 -10.46 13.52
N LEU A 61 -4.98 -9.81 12.58
CA LEU A 61 -5.07 -10.25 11.19
C LEU A 61 -3.69 -10.34 10.53
N VAL A 62 -2.81 -9.34 10.76
CA VAL A 62 -1.44 -9.36 10.22
C VAL A 62 -0.61 -10.46 10.89
N ASN A 63 -0.76 -10.64 12.20
CA ASN A 63 -0.07 -11.71 12.93
C ASN A 63 -0.51 -13.10 12.50
N LYS A 64 -1.76 -13.26 12.02
CA LYS A 64 -2.27 -14.50 11.38
C LYS A 64 -1.77 -14.69 9.94
N ILE A 65 -1.67 -13.61 9.15
CA ILE A 65 -1.27 -13.69 7.73
C ILE A 65 0.21 -14.00 7.56
N ARG A 66 1.11 -13.33 8.32
CA ARG A 66 2.57 -13.50 8.20
C ARG A 66 3.05 -14.96 8.19
N PRO A 67 2.69 -15.82 9.17
CA PRO A 67 3.15 -17.21 9.17
C PRO A 67 2.58 -18.01 7.98
N ARG A 68 1.39 -17.66 7.47
CA ARG A 68 0.80 -18.32 6.29
C ARG A 68 1.52 -17.95 5.00
N VAL A 69 1.83 -16.67 4.81
CA VAL A 69 2.63 -16.21 3.66
C VAL A 69 4.01 -16.88 3.70
N LYS A 70 4.63 -16.96 4.88
CA LYS A 70 5.90 -17.68 5.07
C LYS A 70 5.78 -19.16 4.67
N ALA A 71 4.80 -19.89 5.19
CA ALA A 71 4.59 -21.30 4.87
C ALA A 71 4.28 -21.52 3.37
N TRP A 72 3.48 -20.65 2.76
CA TRP A 72 3.17 -20.68 1.33
C TRP A 72 4.43 -20.44 0.47
N ARG A 73 5.28 -19.50 0.87
CA ARG A 73 6.57 -19.24 0.22
C ARG A 73 7.51 -20.44 0.33
N GLU A 74 7.63 -21.05 1.52
CA GLU A 74 8.48 -22.23 1.76
C GLU A 74 8.03 -23.45 0.94
N LYS A 75 6.74 -23.55 0.60
CA LYS A 75 6.21 -24.56 -0.34
C LYS A 75 6.46 -24.24 -1.82
N GLY A 76 7.18 -23.18 -2.15
CA GLY A 76 7.46 -22.78 -3.54
C GLY A 76 6.34 -21.98 -4.22
N CYS A 77 5.53 -21.29 -3.43
CA CYS A 77 4.43 -20.42 -3.88
C CYS A 77 3.43 -21.14 -4.82
N PRO A 78 2.69 -22.15 -4.34
CA PRO A 78 1.69 -22.85 -5.16
C PRO A 78 0.58 -21.89 -5.63
N GLY A 79 0.04 -22.15 -6.82
CA GLY A 79 -1.12 -21.42 -7.40
C GLY A 79 -0.78 -20.14 -8.19
N ILE A 80 0.47 -19.66 -8.15
CA ILE A 80 0.87 -18.47 -8.91
C ILE A 80 0.96 -18.71 -10.41
N SER A 81 0.75 -17.66 -11.19
CA SER A 81 0.97 -17.65 -12.64
C SER A 81 2.44 -17.85 -13.01
N GLY A 82 2.69 -18.19 -14.29
CA GLY A 82 4.05 -18.29 -14.83
C GLY A 82 4.82 -16.97 -14.79
N ILE A 83 4.15 -15.83 -15.04
CA ILE A 83 4.77 -14.49 -14.96
C ILE A 83 5.14 -14.15 -13.52
N THR A 84 4.24 -14.42 -12.57
CA THR A 84 4.50 -14.19 -11.14
C THR A 84 5.66 -15.03 -10.66
N ARG A 85 5.74 -16.31 -11.05
CA ARG A 85 6.89 -17.19 -10.74
C ARG A 85 8.20 -16.62 -11.26
N ARG A 86 8.20 -16.14 -12.51
CA ARG A 86 9.37 -15.53 -13.15
C ARG A 86 9.82 -14.24 -12.44
N LEU A 87 8.88 -13.39 -12.04
CA LEU A 87 9.18 -12.17 -11.28
C LEU A 87 9.72 -12.48 -9.88
N LEU A 88 9.11 -13.42 -9.16
CA LEU A 88 9.58 -13.82 -7.83
C LEU A 88 11.00 -14.42 -7.88
N HIS A 89 11.30 -15.24 -8.90
CA HIS A 89 12.66 -15.74 -9.13
C HIS A 89 13.62 -14.59 -9.40
N HIS A 90 13.28 -13.68 -10.32
CA HIS A 90 14.10 -12.50 -10.66
C HIS A 90 14.40 -11.60 -9.44
N TRP A 91 13.45 -11.43 -8.53
CA TRP A 91 13.63 -10.58 -7.34
C TRP A 91 14.52 -11.22 -6.27
N GLN A 92 14.66 -12.54 -6.29
CA GLN A 92 15.43 -13.31 -5.30
C GLN A 92 16.74 -13.89 -5.86
N ASP A 93 16.96 -13.76 -7.18
CA ASP A 93 18.15 -14.25 -7.86
C ASP A 93 19.41 -13.53 -7.35
N PRO A 94 20.38 -14.24 -6.74
CA PRO A 94 21.60 -13.62 -6.23
C PRO A 94 22.42 -12.89 -7.29
N GLU A 95 22.42 -13.36 -8.54
CA GLU A 95 23.19 -12.76 -9.64
C GLU A 95 22.57 -11.41 -10.02
N GLU A 96 21.24 -11.35 -10.17
CA GLU A 96 20.51 -10.11 -10.47
C GLU A 96 20.54 -9.10 -9.30
N ARG A 97 20.87 -9.57 -8.09
CA ARG A 97 20.84 -8.79 -6.85
C ARG A 97 22.22 -8.53 -6.25
N GLU A 98 23.31 -8.77 -6.99
CA GLU A 98 24.68 -8.52 -6.52
C GLU A 98 24.88 -7.06 -6.09
N ILE A 99 24.38 -6.11 -6.89
CA ILE A 99 24.56 -4.66 -6.65
C ILE A 99 23.45 -4.09 -5.75
N ARG A 100 22.20 -4.53 -5.94
CA ARG A 100 21.01 -3.97 -5.25
C ARG A 100 20.06 -5.07 -4.81
N ARG A 101 20.18 -5.49 -3.55
CA ARG A 101 19.23 -6.40 -2.88
C ARG A 101 17.98 -5.65 -2.44
N PHE A 102 16.81 -6.26 -2.62
CA PHE A 102 15.58 -5.76 -2.02
C PHE A 102 15.58 -5.99 -0.51
N PHE A 103 14.97 -5.07 0.24
CA PHE A 103 14.75 -5.28 1.66
C PHE A 103 13.72 -6.39 1.88
N PHE A 104 13.87 -7.11 2.99
CA PHE A 104 12.93 -8.16 3.37
C PHE A 104 11.50 -7.63 3.44
N CYS A 105 11.30 -6.42 3.98
CA CYS A 105 9.97 -5.81 4.07
C CYS A 105 9.36 -5.46 2.70
N GLN A 106 10.19 -5.26 1.66
CA GLN A 106 9.71 -5.03 0.30
C GLN A 106 9.22 -6.32 -0.34
N LEU A 107 10.03 -7.39 -0.22
CA LEU A 107 9.68 -8.72 -0.70
C LEU A 107 8.43 -9.24 0.01
N GLU A 108 8.37 -9.15 1.34
CA GLU A 108 7.22 -9.63 2.08
C GLU A 108 5.94 -8.86 1.73
N ALA A 109 6.03 -7.54 1.51
CA ALA A 109 4.87 -6.74 1.11
C ALA A 109 4.30 -7.22 -0.23
N ILE A 110 5.14 -7.37 -1.26
CA ILE A 110 4.67 -7.83 -2.57
C ILE A 110 4.24 -9.30 -2.54
N GLU A 111 4.94 -10.17 -1.82
CA GLU A 111 4.56 -11.59 -1.62
C GLU A 111 3.20 -11.70 -0.95
N THR A 112 2.90 -10.86 0.03
CA THR A 112 1.59 -10.84 0.70
C THR A 112 0.49 -10.43 -0.27
N LEU A 113 0.72 -9.42 -1.11
CA LEU A 113 -0.24 -9.02 -2.15
C LEU A 113 -0.47 -10.14 -3.17
N ILE A 114 0.60 -10.79 -3.62
CA ILE A 114 0.53 -11.95 -4.51
C ILE A 114 -0.24 -13.09 -3.85
N TRP A 115 0.04 -13.39 -2.58
CA TRP A 115 -0.63 -14.44 -1.83
C TRP A 115 -2.14 -14.18 -1.71
N LEU A 116 -2.55 -12.95 -1.39
CA LEU A 116 -3.97 -12.59 -1.32
C LEU A 116 -4.70 -12.78 -2.66
N THR A 117 -4.04 -12.47 -3.78
CA THR A 117 -4.63 -12.52 -5.12
C THR A 117 -4.56 -13.88 -5.81
N GLU A 118 -3.43 -14.60 -5.69
CA GLU A 118 -3.14 -15.79 -6.50
C GLU A 118 -3.09 -17.09 -5.71
N ALA A 119 -2.87 -17.05 -4.39
CA ALA A 119 -2.80 -18.30 -3.63
C ALA A 119 -4.16 -19.01 -3.63
N PRO A 120 -4.16 -20.36 -3.59
CA PRO A 120 -5.39 -21.14 -3.49
C PRO A 120 -6.23 -20.73 -2.26
N GLU A 121 -7.56 -20.77 -2.38
CA GLU A 121 -8.47 -20.40 -1.27
C GLU A 121 -8.23 -21.21 0.01
N ALA A 122 -7.75 -22.45 -0.12
CA ALA A 122 -7.35 -23.29 1.01
C ALA A 122 -6.27 -22.64 1.89
N GLU A 123 -5.30 -21.93 1.28
CA GLU A 123 -4.25 -21.23 2.04
C GLU A 123 -4.83 -20.03 2.82
N LYS A 124 -5.91 -19.43 2.32
CA LYS A 124 -6.56 -18.23 2.87
C LYS A 124 -7.72 -18.55 3.83
N THR A 125 -8.05 -19.83 4.04
CA THR A 125 -9.19 -20.24 4.87
C THR A 125 -9.12 -19.69 6.29
N GLY A 126 -10.14 -18.94 6.73
CA GLY A 126 -10.17 -18.29 8.05
C GLY A 126 -9.40 -16.96 8.12
N ILE A 127 -8.98 -16.41 6.97
CA ILE A 127 -8.49 -15.03 6.85
C ILE A 127 -9.57 -14.22 6.14
N GLU A 128 -10.22 -13.36 6.90
CA GLU A 128 -11.20 -12.41 6.38
C GLU A 128 -10.63 -11.00 6.57
N ILE A 129 -10.47 -10.28 5.46
CA ILE A 129 -10.05 -8.88 5.49
C ILE A 129 -11.33 -8.04 5.35
N PRO A 130 -11.69 -7.24 6.36
CA PRO A 130 -12.91 -6.45 6.30
C PRO A 130 -12.84 -5.47 5.12
N GLY A 131 -13.90 -5.48 4.32
CA GLY A 131 -14.14 -4.43 3.33
C GLY A 131 -14.77 -3.20 3.98
N ASP A 132 -14.94 -2.15 3.20
CA ASP A 132 -15.66 -0.93 3.61
C ASP A 132 -17.04 -0.81 2.94
N GLY A 133 -17.60 -1.95 2.50
CA GLY A 133 -18.86 -2.03 1.76
C GLY A 133 -18.81 -1.52 0.30
N GLY A 134 -17.65 -1.05 -0.16
CA GLY A 134 -17.46 -0.62 -1.54
C GLY A 134 -17.17 -1.76 -2.51
N GLU A 135 -17.33 -1.51 -3.81
CA GLU A 135 -17.05 -2.48 -4.87
C GLU A 135 -15.55 -2.80 -5.03
N PHE A 136 -14.67 -1.94 -4.52
CA PHE A 136 -13.22 -2.14 -4.55
C PHE A 136 -12.75 -2.91 -3.33
N ALA A 137 -12.01 -3.99 -3.56
CA ALA A 137 -11.15 -4.59 -2.55
C ALA A 137 -10.06 -3.57 -2.14
N ARG A 138 -9.95 -3.29 -0.85
CA ARG A 138 -9.02 -2.30 -0.30
C ARG A 138 -8.02 -2.97 0.62
N TRP A 139 -6.76 -2.90 0.25
CA TRP A 139 -5.66 -3.39 1.08
C TRP A 139 -4.71 -2.25 1.42
N CYS A 140 -4.23 -2.26 2.67
CA CYS A 140 -3.30 -1.25 3.17
C CYS A 140 -1.96 -1.89 3.49
N CYS A 141 -0.91 -1.43 2.81
CA CYS A 141 0.47 -1.77 3.14
C CYS A 141 1.07 -0.64 4.01
N LYS A 142 1.06 -0.82 5.34
CA LYS A 142 1.70 0.13 6.25
C LYS A 142 3.21 -0.13 6.29
N MET A 143 3.98 0.90 5.97
CA MET A 143 5.45 0.82 5.90
C MET A 143 6.10 1.99 6.60
N ALA A 144 7.32 1.78 7.11
CA ALA A 144 8.12 2.86 7.66
C ALA A 144 8.65 3.77 6.54
N THR A 145 8.83 5.05 6.84
CA THR A 145 9.46 5.99 5.89
C THR A 145 10.88 5.52 5.56
N GLY A 146 11.26 5.62 4.28
CA GLY A 146 12.58 5.20 3.81
C GLY A 146 12.71 3.72 3.47
N THR A 147 11.70 2.87 3.71
CA THR A 147 11.74 1.45 3.30
C THR A 147 11.51 1.22 1.81
N GLY A 148 11.39 2.27 1.00
CA GLY A 148 11.20 2.17 -0.45
C GLY A 148 9.76 1.83 -0.89
N LYS A 149 8.75 2.54 -0.36
CA LYS A 149 7.32 2.37 -0.76
C LYS A 149 7.13 2.41 -2.29
N THR A 150 7.81 3.32 -2.97
CA THR A 150 7.73 3.49 -4.43
C THR A 150 8.31 2.29 -5.20
N VAL A 151 9.30 1.57 -4.63
CA VAL A 151 9.81 0.32 -5.22
C VAL A 151 8.71 -0.73 -5.22
N ILE A 152 7.97 -0.91 -4.12
CA ILE A 152 6.83 -1.84 -4.07
C ILE A 152 5.72 -1.41 -5.02
N MET A 153 5.45 -0.11 -5.15
CA MET A 153 4.48 0.37 -6.15
C MET A 153 4.89 -0.07 -7.57
N ALA A 154 6.17 0.06 -7.93
CA ALA A 154 6.67 -0.42 -9.21
C ALA A 154 6.60 -1.96 -9.32
N MET A 155 6.94 -2.72 -8.28
CA MET A 155 6.79 -4.18 -8.26
C MET A 155 5.33 -4.62 -8.45
N LEU A 156 4.39 -3.95 -7.77
CA LEU A 156 2.94 -4.18 -7.89
C LEU A 156 2.46 -3.90 -9.31
N ILE A 157 2.85 -2.75 -9.88
CA ILE A 157 2.49 -2.39 -11.26
C ILE A 157 3.06 -3.41 -12.26
N ALA A 158 4.34 -3.78 -12.11
CA ALA A 158 4.98 -4.77 -12.97
C ALA A 158 4.25 -6.11 -12.92
N TRP A 159 4.00 -6.63 -11.71
CA TRP A 159 3.27 -7.88 -11.50
C TRP A 159 1.88 -7.84 -12.16
N GLN A 160 1.14 -6.76 -11.97
CA GLN A 160 -0.24 -6.63 -12.45
C GLN A 160 -0.32 -6.48 -13.96
N VAL A 161 0.45 -5.54 -14.52
CA VAL A 161 0.46 -5.26 -15.95
C VAL A 161 0.97 -6.48 -16.73
N LEU A 162 2.09 -7.08 -16.32
CA LEU A 162 2.69 -8.20 -17.06
C LEU A 162 1.78 -9.42 -17.07
N ASN A 163 1.13 -9.72 -15.95
CA ASN A 163 0.14 -10.79 -15.89
C ASN A 163 -1.06 -10.50 -16.78
N LYS A 164 -1.63 -9.29 -16.71
CA LYS A 164 -2.81 -8.93 -17.52
C LYS A 164 -2.52 -8.91 -19.03
N ILE A 165 -1.33 -8.47 -19.43
CA ILE A 165 -0.91 -8.48 -20.83
C ILE A 165 -0.68 -9.91 -21.33
N THR A 166 -0.16 -10.79 -20.48
CA THR A 166 0.09 -12.19 -20.81
C THR A 166 -1.21 -13.00 -20.89
N ASN A 167 -2.14 -12.80 -19.95
CA ASN A 167 -3.46 -13.42 -19.98
C ASN A 167 -4.56 -12.35 -19.84
N ARG A 168 -5.11 -11.90 -20.97
CA ARG A 168 -6.12 -10.83 -21.01
C ARG A 168 -7.45 -11.22 -20.37
N GLN A 169 -7.77 -12.51 -20.32
CA GLN A 169 -9.03 -13.01 -19.75
C GLN A 169 -8.98 -13.14 -18.22
N ASP A 170 -7.78 -13.16 -17.62
CA ASP A 170 -7.65 -13.24 -16.17
C ASP A 170 -8.11 -11.91 -15.54
N THR A 171 -9.20 -11.97 -14.79
CA THR A 171 -9.84 -10.81 -14.15
C THR A 171 -9.13 -10.36 -12.88
N ARG A 172 -8.24 -11.19 -12.32
CA ARG A 172 -7.47 -10.87 -11.10
C ARG A 172 -6.48 -9.73 -11.31
N PHE A 173 -6.09 -9.49 -12.57
CA PHE A 173 -5.07 -8.51 -12.90
C PHE A 173 -5.60 -7.30 -13.70
N ALA A 174 -4.91 -6.18 -13.58
CA ALA A 174 -5.17 -4.97 -14.35
C ALA A 174 -3.91 -4.46 -15.07
N LYS A 175 -4.11 -3.84 -16.22
CA LYS A 175 -3.06 -3.12 -16.97
C LYS A 175 -3.19 -1.60 -16.88
N ASP A 176 -4.27 -1.15 -16.25
CA ASP A 176 -4.65 0.24 -16.07
C ASP A 176 -4.44 0.58 -14.60
N VAL A 177 -3.60 1.58 -14.32
CA VAL A 177 -3.17 1.94 -12.96
C VAL A 177 -3.36 3.43 -12.73
N LEU A 178 -4.16 3.78 -11.72
CA LEU A 178 -4.28 5.14 -11.21
C LEU A 178 -3.45 5.26 -9.93
N VAL A 179 -2.51 6.20 -9.90
CA VAL A 179 -1.72 6.53 -8.71
C VAL A 179 -2.17 7.89 -8.20
N VAL A 180 -2.54 7.97 -6.92
CA VAL A 180 -3.00 9.20 -6.26
C VAL A 180 -1.93 9.64 -5.26
N ALA A 181 -1.41 10.85 -5.46
CA ALA A 181 -0.38 11.46 -4.64
C ALA A 181 -0.96 12.55 -3.71
N PRO A 182 -0.38 12.77 -2.51
CA PRO A 182 -0.87 13.75 -1.54
C PRO A 182 -0.56 15.20 -1.94
N GLY A 183 0.47 15.44 -2.76
CA GLY A 183 0.87 16.77 -3.19
C GLY A 183 1.53 16.76 -4.57
N LEU A 184 1.74 17.94 -5.16
CA LEU A 184 2.39 18.09 -6.47
C LEU A 184 3.87 17.64 -6.43
N THR A 185 4.58 17.90 -5.33
CA THR A 185 5.98 17.47 -5.16
C THR A 185 6.10 15.94 -5.20
N VAL A 186 5.23 15.23 -4.47
CA VAL A 186 5.21 13.76 -4.47
C VAL A 186 4.77 13.24 -5.83
N LYS A 187 3.74 13.83 -6.43
CA LYS A 187 3.28 13.49 -7.78
C LYS A 187 4.42 13.55 -8.81
N ASN A 188 5.25 14.60 -8.77
CA ASN A 188 6.39 14.75 -9.68
C ASN A 188 7.46 13.67 -9.44
N ARG A 189 7.72 13.29 -8.18
CA ARG A 189 8.65 12.21 -7.84
C ARG A 189 8.17 10.83 -8.27
N LEU A 190 6.85 10.61 -8.32
CA LEU A 190 6.25 9.36 -8.78
C LEU A 190 6.28 9.20 -10.32
N SER A 191 6.89 10.14 -11.05
CA SER A 191 7.14 9.98 -12.50
C SER A 191 8.02 8.77 -12.82
N VAL A 192 8.84 8.33 -11.87
CA VAL A 192 9.66 7.10 -11.97
C VAL A 192 8.82 5.83 -12.15
N LEU A 193 7.51 5.89 -11.88
CA LEU A 193 6.59 4.77 -12.10
C LEU A 193 6.17 4.61 -13.56
N TYR A 194 6.45 5.56 -14.45
CA TYR A 194 6.16 5.40 -15.88
C TYR A 194 7.25 4.53 -16.57
N PRO A 195 6.92 3.38 -17.19
CA PRO A 195 7.89 2.50 -17.87
C PRO A 195 8.63 3.12 -19.04
N THR A 196 8.17 4.28 -19.52
CA THR A 196 8.78 5.05 -20.61
C THR A 196 9.61 6.23 -20.11
N ALA A 197 9.64 6.48 -18.78
CA ALA A 197 10.48 7.53 -18.23
C ALA A 197 11.97 7.11 -18.30
N PRO A 198 12.90 8.03 -18.60
CA PRO A 198 14.33 7.72 -18.67
C PRO A 198 14.91 7.15 -17.37
N GLU A 199 14.44 7.63 -16.22
CA GLU A 199 14.89 7.19 -14.88
C GLU A 199 13.78 6.38 -14.19
N ASN A 200 13.20 5.42 -14.91
CA ASN A 200 12.13 4.59 -14.35
C ASN A 200 12.69 3.56 -13.35
N TYR A 201 11.91 3.29 -12.31
CA TYR A 201 12.33 2.36 -11.25
C TYR A 201 12.40 0.90 -11.72
N TYR A 202 11.74 0.55 -12.84
CA TYR A 202 11.79 -0.82 -13.34
C TYR A 202 13.19 -1.20 -13.82
N GLU A 203 13.87 -0.26 -14.48
CA GLU A 203 15.27 -0.41 -14.89
C GLU A 203 16.23 -0.09 -13.74
N GLU A 204 16.03 1.02 -13.02
CA GLU A 204 16.97 1.48 -11.96
C GLU A 204 17.14 0.47 -10.81
N PHE A 205 16.07 -0.23 -10.45
CA PHE A 205 16.08 -1.27 -9.42
C PHE A 205 16.06 -2.68 -10.02
N ASN A 206 16.20 -2.81 -11.35
CA ASN A 206 16.11 -4.09 -12.06
C ASN A 206 14.88 -4.90 -11.60
N ILE A 207 13.71 -4.26 -11.51
CA ILE A 207 12.46 -4.90 -11.03
C ILE A 207 11.93 -5.88 -12.07
N VAL A 208 12.15 -5.60 -13.35
CA VAL A 208 11.58 -6.38 -14.45
C VAL A 208 12.71 -6.92 -15.33
N PRO A 209 12.74 -8.23 -15.64
CA PRO A 209 13.68 -8.77 -16.62
C PRO A 209 13.58 -8.02 -17.94
N GLN A 210 14.71 -7.70 -18.57
CA GLN A 210 14.76 -6.85 -19.77
C GLN A 210 13.79 -7.32 -20.87
N SER A 211 13.69 -8.64 -21.10
CA SER A 211 12.76 -9.24 -22.07
C SER A 211 11.26 -8.96 -21.84
N LEU A 212 10.87 -8.48 -20.65
CA LEU A 212 9.49 -8.17 -20.28
C LEU A 212 9.20 -6.66 -20.32
N MET A 213 10.20 -5.80 -20.53
CA MET A 213 10.02 -4.34 -20.53
C MET A 213 9.05 -3.87 -21.63
N GLU A 214 9.14 -4.42 -22.84
CA GLU A 214 8.21 -4.10 -23.93
C GLU A 214 6.76 -4.48 -23.60
N ARG A 215 6.55 -5.54 -22.79
CA ARG A 215 5.22 -5.92 -22.33
C ARG A 215 4.72 -4.99 -21.23
N LEU A 216 5.61 -4.57 -20.32
CA LEU A 216 5.28 -3.61 -19.27
C LEU A 216 4.83 -2.26 -19.86
N ARG A 217 5.48 -1.79 -20.93
CA ARG A 217 5.13 -0.53 -21.62
C ARG A 217 3.72 -0.53 -22.23
N GLN A 218 3.06 -1.68 -22.34
CA GLN A 218 1.65 -1.77 -22.79
C GLN A 218 0.63 -1.43 -21.67
N GLY A 219 1.09 -1.32 -20.42
CA GLY A 219 0.28 -0.82 -19.31
C GLY A 219 0.10 0.69 -19.37
N ARG A 220 -1.05 1.18 -18.90
CA ARG A 220 -1.33 2.61 -18.77
C ARG A 220 -1.27 2.98 -17.30
N ILE A 221 -0.44 3.97 -16.99
CA ILE A 221 -0.27 4.49 -15.63
C ILE A 221 -0.67 5.96 -15.68
N LYS A 222 -1.41 6.41 -14.66
CA LYS A 222 -1.78 7.81 -14.53
C LYS A 222 -1.53 8.26 -13.10
N VAL A 223 -0.60 9.19 -12.92
CA VAL A 223 -0.31 9.79 -11.61
C VAL A 223 -1.06 11.12 -11.49
N ILE A 224 -1.98 11.21 -10.53
CA ILE A 224 -2.73 12.43 -10.20
C ILE A 224 -2.46 12.85 -8.76
N ASN A 225 -2.79 14.10 -8.45
CA ASN A 225 -2.87 14.56 -7.06
C ASN A 225 -4.33 14.50 -6.58
N TRP A 226 -4.56 14.23 -5.30
CA TRP A 226 -5.90 14.09 -4.74
C TRP A 226 -6.81 15.31 -4.96
N HIS A 227 -6.28 16.53 -5.08
CA HIS A 227 -7.09 17.72 -5.38
C HIS A 227 -7.79 17.62 -6.75
N LYS A 228 -7.26 16.81 -7.70
CA LYS A 228 -7.95 16.54 -8.97
C LYS A 228 -9.22 15.70 -8.78
N LEU A 229 -9.36 15.03 -7.65
CA LEU A 229 -10.55 14.24 -7.30
C LEU A 229 -11.61 15.08 -6.58
N SER A 230 -11.32 16.32 -6.20
CA SER A 230 -12.30 17.20 -5.55
C SER A 230 -13.47 17.44 -6.49
N TRP A 231 -14.62 16.89 -6.13
CA TRP A 231 -15.88 17.11 -6.84
C TRP A 231 -16.40 18.51 -6.49
N GLU A 232 -16.78 19.27 -7.51
CA GLU A 232 -17.39 20.57 -7.29
C GLU A 232 -18.87 20.39 -6.92
N SER A 233 -19.30 20.97 -5.80
CA SER A 233 -20.73 21.00 -5.46
C SER A 233 -21.47 22.04 -6.31
N GLU A 234 -22.80 21.90 -6.42
CA GLU A 234 -23.64 22.86 -7.16
C GLU A 234 -23.42 24.30 -6.68
N GLU A 235 -23.28 24.51 -5.36
CA GLU A 235 -22.96 25.82 -4.78
C GLU A 235 -21.59 26.37 -5.22
N GLN A 236 -20.58 25.52 -5.39
CA GLN A 236 -19.25 25.93 -5.83
C GLN A 236 -19.23 26.32 -7.30
N VAL A 237 -19.96 25.57 -8.14
CA VAL A 237 -20.12 25.88 -9.57
C VAL A 237 -20.89 27.18 -9.75
N GLN A 238 -21.98 27.40 -9.01
CA GLN A 238 -22.76 28.64 -9.06
C GLN A 238 -22.00 29.88 -8.57
N LYS A 239 -21.08 29.72 -7.59
CA LYS A 239 -20.24 30.82 -7.08
C LYS A 239 -19.11 31.20 -8.04
N LYS A 240 -18.71 30.33 -8.97
CA LYS A 240 -17.74 30.69 -10.00
C LYS A 240 -18.41 31.61 -11.02
N LYS A 241 -17.93 32.86 -11.10
CA LYS A 241 -18.25 33.78 -12.22
C LYS A 241 -17.54 33.30 -13.51
N SER A 242 -17.99 32.17 -14.03
CA SER A 242 -17.49 31.48 -15.21
C SER A 242 -18.43 31.74 -16.40
N VAL A 243 -17.88 31.88 -17.61
CA VAL A 243 -18.65 31.95 -18.85
C VAL A 243 -19.27 30.58 -19.19
N ASP A 244 -18.66 29.49 -18.70
CA ASP A 244 -19.20 28.15 -18.81
C ASP A 244 -20.30 27.93 -17.77
N LYS A 245 -21.54 27.76 -18.24
CA LYS A 245 -22.78 27.61 -17.46
C LYS A 245 -23.15 26.14 -17.20
N ARG A 246 -22.27 25.19 -17.53
CA ARG A 246 -22.52 23.77 -17.26
C ARG A 246 -22.62 23.53 -15.75
N GLY A 247 -23.64 22.79 -15.32
CA GLY A 247 -23.85 22.42 -13.92
C GLY A 247 -22.81 21.42 -13.40
N VAL A 248 -23.10 20.75 -12.28
CA VAL A 248 -22.21 19.72 -11.72
C VAL A 248 -22.02 18.59 -12.74
N LEU A 249 -20.79 18.09 -12.83
CA LEU A 249 -20.44 16.98 -13.70
C LEU A 249 -21.20 15.72 -13.28
N SER A 250 -21.80 15.02 -14.26
CA SER A 250 -22.28 13.65 -14.04
C SER A 250 -21.11 12.72 -13.71
N ASP A 251 -21.41 11.61 -13.03
CA ASP A 251 -20.42 10.60 -12.65
C ASP A 251 -19.58 10.11 -13.84
N GLU A 252 -20.22 9.92 -15.00
CA GLU A 252 -19.52 9.55 -16.23
C GLU A 252 -18.59 10.65 -16.73
N ALA A 253 -19.06 11.91 -16.73
CA ALA A 253 -18.26 13.04 -17.19
C ALA A 253 -17.05 13.29 -16.26
N TYR A 254 -17.28 13.19 -14.95
CA TYR A 254 -16.23 13.25 -13.93
C TYR A 254 -15.21 12.11 -14.14
N THR A 255 -15.68 10.88 -14.32
CA THR A 255 -14.80 9.73 -14.54
C THR A 255 -13.98 9.87 -15.83
N ARG A 256 -14.60 10.32 -16.93
CA ARG A 256 -13.88 10.63 -18.18
C ARG A 256 -12.84 11.72 -17.99
N GLN A 257 -13.13 12.76 -17.21
CA GLN A 257 -12.17 13.82 -16.91
C GLN A 257 -10.99 13.32 -16.06
N VAL A 258 -11.26 12.55 -15.01
CA VAL A 258 -10.24 12.05 -14.08
C VAL A 258 -9.38 10.97 -14.73
N LEU A 259 -9.98 9.99 -15.40
CA LEU A 259 -9.29 8.83 -15.98
C LEU A 259 -8.80 9.09 -17.41
N GLY A 260 -9.46 9.94 -18.19
CA GLY A 260 -9.12 10.18 -19.60
C GLY A 260 -9.28 8.89 -20.41
N ASP A 261 -8.22 8.49 -21.12
CA ASP A 261 -8.19 7.28 -21.96
C ASP A 261 -8.45 5.97 -21.19
N MET A 262 -8.28 6.00 -19.86
CA MET A 262 -8.56 4.87 -18.98
C MET A 262 -10.03 4.79 -18.54
N SER A 263 -10.90 5.72 -18.95
CA SER A 263 -12.31 5.77 -18.52
C SER A 263 -13.14 4.55 -18.93
N ASN A 264 -12.77 3.90 -20.03
CA ASN A 264 -13.44 2.66 -20.51
C ASN A 264 -12.80 1.38 -19.93
N SER A 265 -11.88 1.50 -18.97
CA SER A 265 -11.20 0.33 -18.39
C SER A 265 -12.15 -0.39 -17.45
N ARG A 266 -12.29 -1.71 -17.64
CA ARG A 266 -13.16 -2.55 -16.79
C ARG A 266 -12.51 -2.99 -15.48
N ASN A 267 -11.18 -3.10 -15.48
CA ASN A 267 -10.38 -3.45 -14.30
C ASN A 267 -9.31 -2.38 -14.12
N LEU A 268 -9.21 -1.84 -12.91
CA LEU A 268 -8.31 -0.75 -12.57
C LEU A 268 -7.65 -1.03 -11.22
N ILE A 269 -6.36 -0.72 -11.10
CA ILE A 269 -5.69 -0.65 -9.81
C ILE A 269 -5.55 0.79 -9.39
N VAL A 270 -5.92 1.07 -8.14
CA VAL A 270 -5.77 2.39 -7.53
C VAL A 270 -4.72 2.29 -6.43
N ILE A 271 -3.61 3.01 -6.58
CA ILE A 271 -2.55 3.13 -5.60
C ILE A 271 -2.67 4.49 -4.94
N ASN A 272 -2.91 4.52 -3.63
CA ASN A 272 -2.99 5.76 -2.86
C ASN A 272 -1.72 5.90 -2.00
N ASP A 273 -0.86 6.87 -2.34
CA ASP A 273 0.29 7.21 -1.50
C ASP A 273 -0.14 8.17 -0.38
N GLU A 274 0.27 7.86 0.85
CA GLU A 274 -0.18 8.56 2.06
C GLU A 274 -1.72 8.53 2.25
N ALA A 275 -2.29 7.33 2.17
CA ALA A 275 -3.74 7.10 2.29
C ALA A 275 -4.38 7.62 3.59
N HIS A 276 -3.60 7.92 4.62
CA HIS A 276 -4.08 8.57 5.84
C HIS A 276 -4.60 10.01 5.61
N HIS A 277 -4.38 10.60 4.43
CA HIS A 277 -5.04 11.84 4.01
C HIS A 277 -6.42 11.62 3.36
N ALA A 278 -6.76 10.38 2.99
CA ALA A 278 -8.00 10.04 2.31
C ALA A 278 -9.08 9.62 3.31
N TRP A 279 -9.61 10.59 4.05
CA TRP A 279 -10.72 10.36 4.98
C TRP A 279 -12.04 10.25 4.24
N ARG A 280 -12.73 9.12 4.40
CA ARG A 280 -14.18 9.06 4.18
C ARG A 280 -14.87 9.58 5.43
N ILE A 281 -15.79 10.51 5.27
CA ILE A 281 -16.71 10.85 6.37
C ILE A 281 -17.61 9.62 6.51
N ASN A 282 -17.57 8.97 7.69
CA ASN A 282 -18.51 7.90 7.99
C ASN A 282 -19.94 8.46 7.83
N VAL A 283 -20.72 7.87 6.94
CA VAL A 283 -22.09 8.34 6.61
C VAL A 283 -22.99 8.22 7.84
N GLU A 284 -22.74 7.24 8.73
CA GLU A 284 -23.43 7.09 10.02
C GLU A 284 -23.01 8.14 11.07
N ALA A 285 -21.84 8.75 10.89
CA ALA A 285 -21.35 9.86 11.72
C ALA A 285 -21.81 11.23 11.21
N ARG A 286 -22.47 11.28 10.04
CA ARG A 286 -22.94 12.51 9.40
C ARG A 286 -24.11 13.09 10.19
N GLY A 287 -23.81 14.04 11.08
CA GLY A 287 -24.77 14.70 11.98
C GLY A 287 -24.51 14.46 13.47
N LYS A 288 -23.61 13.54 13.84
CA LYS A 288 -23.25 13.27 15.25
C LYS A 288 -22.09 14.14 15.76
N TYR A 289 -21.28 14.70 14.86
CA TYR A 289 -20.16 15.57 15.23
C TYR A 289 -20.36 16.96 14.64
N LEU A 290 -20.66 17.93 15.52
CA LEU A 290 -20.56 19.35 15.20
C LEU A 290 -19.08 19.67 14.93
N ARG A 291 -18.75 19.96 13.67
CA ARG A 291 -17.47 20.59 13.33
C ARG A 291 -17.47 22.00 13.91
N GLN A 292 -16.96 22.18 15.12
CA GLN A 292 -16.38 23.47 15.48
C GLN A 292 -14.97 23.53 14.88
N ARG A 293 -14.74 24.56 14.05
CA ARG A 293 -13.41 24.93 13.61
C ARG A 293 -12.53 25.07 14.86
N ASP A 294 -11.35 24.48 14.81
CA ASP A 294 -10.27 24.59 15.79
C ASP A 294 -10.36 23.64 16.99
N MET A 295 -10.33 22.33 16.77
CA MET A 295 -9.71 21.36 17.70
C MET A 295 -9.18 20.13 16.95
N LYS A 296 -7.91 19.80 17.20
CA LYS A 296 -7.38 18.44 17.11
C LYS A 296 -8.24 17.52 18.00
N ASP A 297 -8.47 16.31 17.51
CA ASP A 297 -8.99 15.15 18.24
C ASP A 297 -10.45 15.22 18.72
N SER A 298 -11.29 14.47 18.01
CA SER A 298 -12.49 13.78 18.55
C SER A 298 -13.03 12.87 17.46
N ALA A 299 -12.24 11.87 17.08
CA ALA A 299 -12.73 10.68 16.40
C ALA A 299 -12.67 9.56 17.43
N GLU A 300 -13.74 9.39 18.20
CA GLU A 300 -13.96 8.13 18.89
C GLU A 300 -14.17 7.03 17.86
N GLU A 301 -13.60 5.87 18.18
CA GLU A 301 -13.52 4.66 17.37
C GLU A 301 -14.89 4.26 16.80
N ALA A 302 -14.94 4.06 15.49
CA ALA A 302 -15.98 3.28 14.84
C ALA A 302 -15.32 2.00 14.32
N THR A 303 -15.73 0.89 14.91
CA THR A 303 -15.31 -0.50 14.68
C THR A 303 -15.57 -0.94 13.23
#